data_AF-A0A942DM02-F1
#
_entry.id   AF-A0A942DM02-F1
#
_cell.length_a   1.000
_cell.length_b   1.000
_cell.length_c   1.000
_cell.angle_alpha   90.00
_cell.angle_beta   90.00
_cell.angle_gamma   90.00
#
_symmetry.space_group_name_H-M   'P 1'
#
loop_
_entity.id
_entity.type
_entity.pdbx_description
1 polymer ?
#
loop_
_entity_poly.entity_id
_entity_poly.type
_entity_poly.pdbx_seq_one_letter_code
_entity_poly.pdbx_strand_id
1 'polypeptide(L)'
;MNLKNATDSEILSGLEKLTKSERKITHLILWHILEVEGRKLFLQAGYNSVYKYLTRHLGYSESAAYDRMQAARLLRQVPTVATKTESGTITLTQMVKVQQSLYHEKKVGNTVTKEEARELIEKVESKTTFETEKILACELNQAPKTYQKIKPQQDDSVRLELNLTAQQYEDLKKAQSLLSHIITDNNLAEAIAYLAQNFIQKKEGRPKAAADKESAPAELAKHNSREEKKSDSSTQSFGLMPLKVPVSKEKRKYIAASVRRAVYAKAKNCCEYIHPQNGQRCGSKYQLQVDHIRPLAKGGSEDISNLRILCGVHNRAEALRWGLTKPPH
;
A
#
# COMPACT_ATOMS: atom_id res chain seq x y z
N MET A 1 -14.85 20.71 -25.48
CA MET A 1 -16.06 21.30 -24.84
C MET A 1 -15.93 22.80 -24.91
N ASN A 2 -16.90 23.52 -25.50
CA ASN A 2 -16.89 24.98 -25.51
C ASN A 2 -17.85 25.48 -24.43
N LEU A 3 -17.31 25.96 -23.31
CA LEU A 3 -18.09 26.46 -22.16
C LEU A 3 -18.30 27.98 -22.21
N LYS A 4 -17.73 28.69 -23.20
CA LYS A 4 -17.74 30.16 -23.25
C LYS A 4 -19.12 30.78 -23.42
N ASN A 5 -20.09 30.00 -23.91
CA ASN A 5 -21.46 30.45 -24.17
C ASN A 5 -22.47 29.83 -23.19
N ALA A 6 -22.02 29.05 -22.20
CA ALA A 6 -22.90 28.43 -21.22
C ALA A 6 -23.17 29.40 -20.07
N THR A 7 -24.39 29.39 -19.56
CA THR A 7 -24.77 30.10 -18.34
C THR A 7 -24.20 29.42 -17.09
N ASP A 8 -24.06 30.16 -15.99
CA ASP A 8 -23.57 29.62 -14.71
C ASP A 8 -24.38 28.40 -14.25
N SER A 9 -25.71 28.45 -14.41
CA SER A 9 -26.61 27.34 -14.07
C SER A 9 -26.35 26.09 -14.90
N GLU A 10 -26.10 26.25 -16.21
CA GLU A 10 -25.76 25.14 -17.11
C GLU A 10 -24.40 24.52 -16.75
N ILE A 11 -23.41 25.34 -16.37
CA ILE A 11 -22.10 24.88 -15.93
C ILE A 11 -22.23 24.07 -14.64
N LEU A 12 -22.94 24.59 -13.63
CA LEU A 12 -23.14 23.90 -12.35
C LEU A 12 -23.91 22.58 -12.53
N SER A 13 -25.02 22.60 -13.27
CA SER A 13 -25.80 21.39 -13.56
C SER A 13 -24.98 20.36 -14.37
N GLY A 14 -24.16 20.83 -15.31
CA GLY A 14 -23.24 19.99 -16.08
C GLY A 14 -22.22 19.30 -15.18
N LEU A 15 -21.60 20.04 -14.25
CA LEU A 15 -20.63 19.52 -13.30
C LEU A 15 -21.25 18.47 -12.36
N GLU A 16 -22.46 18.69 -11.87
CA GLU A 16 -23.18 17.72 -11.04
C GLU A 16 -23.43 16.40 -11.79
N LYS A 17 -23.86 16.47 -13.06
CA LYS A 17 -24.08 15.30 -13.92
C LYS A 17 -22.78 14.54 -14.20
N LEU A 18 -21.70 15.27 -14.48
CA LEU A 18 -20.38 14.68 -14.70
C LEU A 18 -19.87 13.99 -13.43
N THR A 19 -20.07 14.59 -12.26
CA THR A 19 -19.68 14.00 -10.97
C THR A 19 -20.44 12.69 -10.69
N LYS A 20 -21.75 12.64 -10.97
CA LYS A 20 -22.52 11.39 -10.87
C LYS A 20 -22.01 10.33 -11.84
N SER A 21 -21.67 10.74 -13.06
CA SER A 21 -21.10 9.83 -14.08
C SER A 21 -19.72 9.33 -13.68
N GLU A 22 -18.89 10.17 -13.08
CA GLU A 22 -17.58 9.80 -12.54
C GLU A 22 -17.69 8.75 -11.43
N ARG A 23 -18.63 8.93 -10.50
CA ARG A 23 -18.89 7.94 -9.43
C ARG A 23 -19.31 6.59 -10.00
N LYS A 24 -20.22 6.60 -10.99
CA LYS A 24 -20.65 5.40 -11.71
C LYS A 24 -19.50 4.71 -12.45
N ILE A 25 -18.69 5.47 -13.18
CA ILE A 25 -17.51 4.93 -13.87
C ILE A 25 -16.51 4.36 -12.85
N THR A 26 -16.26 5.06 -11.76
CA THR A 26 -15.38 4.60 -10.68
C THR A 26 -15.88 3.29 -10.11
N HIS A 27 -17.17 3.18 -9.80
CA HIS A 27 -17.80 1.94 -9.36
C HIS A 27 -17.55 0.77 -10.34
N LEU A 28 -17.78 0.99 -11.64
CA LEU A 28 -17.53 -0.02 -12.68
C LEU A 28 -16.05 -0.40 -12.77
N ILE A 29 -15.14 0.56 -12.64
CA ILE A 29 -13.69 0.31 -12.60
C ILE A 29 -13.35 -0.61 -11.43
N LEU A 30 -13.90 -0.37 -10.22
CA LEU A 30 -13.63 -1.20 -9.04
C LEU A 30 -14.06 -2.66 -9.25
N TRP A 31 -15.21 -2.90 -9.88
CA TRP A 31 -15.65 -4.25 -10.26
C TRP A 31 -14.71 -4.93 -11.25
N HIS A 32 -14.23 -4.21 -12.25
CA HIS A 32 -13.28 -4.78 -13.22
C HIS A 32 -11.93 -5.09 -12.57
N ILE A 33 -11.46 -4.24 -11.63
CA ILE A 33 -10.26 -4.51 -10.84
C ILE A 33 -10.43 -5.79 -10.03
N LEU A 34 -11.59 -5.97 -9.40
CA LEU A 34 -11.92 -7.22 -8.68
C LEU A 34 -11.87 -8.44 -9.59
N GLU A 35 -12.45 -8.35 -10.79
CA GLU A 35 -12.47 -9.47 -11.73
C GLU A 35 -11.06 -9.81 -12.25
N VAL A 36 -10.26 -8.78 -12.53
CA VAL A 36 -8.84 -8.92 -12.91
C VAL A 36 -8.04 -9.58 -11.79
N GLU A 37 -8.29 -9.20 -10.53
CA GLU A 37 -7.65 -9.81 -9.36
C GLU A 37 -8.09 -11.27 -9.17
N GLY A 38 -9.40 -11.54 -9.21
CA GLY A 38 -10.00 -12.85 -9.00
C GLY A 38 -9.57 -13.88 -10.03
N ARG A 39 -9.59 -13.52 -11.32
CA ARG A 39 -9.11 -14.38 -12.43
C ARG A 39 -7.61 -14.32 -12.63
N LYS A 40 -6.89 -13.48 -11.87
CA LYS A 40 -5.46 -13.22 -12.00
C LYS A 40 -5.03 -12.84 -13.43
N LEU A 41 -5.86 -12.08 -14.15
CA LEU A 41 -5.61 -11.67 -15.55
C LEU A 41 -4.34 -10.82 -15.67
N PHE A 42 -3.94 -10.14 -14.60
CA PHE A 42 -2.68 -9.39 -14.52
C PHE A 42 -1.45 -10.28 -14.78
N LEU A 43 -1.49 -11.58 -14.45
CA LEU A 43 -0.40 -12.52 -14.75
C LEU A 43 -0.29 -12.80 -16.25
N GLN A 44 -1.42 -12.96 -16.95
CA GLN A 44 -1.45 -13.15 -18.41
C GLN A 44 -1.01 -11.89 -19.15
N ALA A 45 -1.26 -10.71 -18.55
CA ALA A 45 -0.75 -9.44 -19.02
C ALA A 45 0.74 -9.20 -18.68
N GLY A 46 1.42 -10.15 -18.01
CA GLY A 46 2.86 -10.09 -17.72
C GLY A 46 3.24 -9.36 -16.41
N TYR A 47 2.27 -9.01 -15.56
CA TYR A 47 2.50 -8.32 -14.30
C TYR A 47 2.48 -9.29 -13.11
N ASN A 48 3.30 -9.03 -12.09
CA ASN A 48 3.39 -9.88 -10.90
C ASN A 48 2.33 -9.57 -9.82
N SER A 49 1.59 -8.47 -9.96
CA SER A 49 0.50 -8.07 -9.06
C SER A 49 -0.50 -7.16 -9.77
N VAL A 50 -1.72 -7.09 -9.25
CA VAL A 50 -2.74 -6.12 -9.69
C VAL A 50 -2.21 -4.70 -9.58
N TYR A 51 -1.53 -4.37 -8.48
CA TYR A 51 -0.94 -3.04 -8.30
C TYR A 51 0.03 -2.66 -9.43
N LYS A 52 0.92 -3.58 -9.84
CA LYS A 52 1.82 -3.33 -10.98
C LYS A 52 1.07 -3.25 -12.30
N TYR A 53 0.02 -4.04 -12.48
CA TYR A 53 -0.86 -3.91 -13.64
C TYR A 53 -1.54 -2.52 -13.70
N LEU A 54 -2.14 -2.04 -12.61
CA LEU A 54 -2.80 -0.73 -12.56
C LEU A 54 -1.82 0.42 -12.82
N THR A 55 -0.63 0.38 -12.22
CA THR A 55 0.37 1.47 -12.35
C THR A 55 1.09 1.46 -13.69
N ARG A 56 1.48 0.30 -14.21
CA ARG A 56 2.32 0.19 -15.41
C ARG A 56 1.54 -0.02 -16.70
N HIS A 57 0.37 -0.67 -16.64
CA HIS A 57 -0.47 -0.90 -17.82
C HIS A 57 -1.55 0.17 -17.97
N LEU A 58 -2.29 0.47 -16.90
CA LEU A 58 -3.40 1.42 -16.94
C LEU A 58 -2.98 2.87 -16.64
N GLY A 59 -1.71 3.11 -16.31
CA GLY A 59 -1.15 4.44 -16.13
C GLY A 59 -1.61 5.17 -14.86
N TYR A 60 -2.19 4.47 -13.88
CA TYR A 60 -2.53 5.09 -12.60
C TYR A 60 -1.26 5.51 -11.84
N SER A 61 -1.35 6.64 -11.13
CA SER A 61 -0.36 6.98 -10.10
C SER A 61 -0.34 5.91 -9.01
N GLU A 62 0.75 5.82 -8.26
CA GLU A 62 0.92 4.84 -7.19
C GLU A 62 -0.19 4.93 -6.13
N SER A 63 -0.56 6.15 -5.73
CA SER A 63 -1.67 6.40 -4.80
C SER A 63 -3.02 6.00 -5.42
N ALA A 64 -3.30 6.45 -6.64
CA ALA A 64 -4.56 6.17 -7.33
C ALA A 64 -4.79 4.66 -7.56
N ALA A 65 -3.72 3.91 -7.86
CA ALA A 65 -3.75 2.46 -8.02
C ALA A 65 -3.97 1.75 -6.68
N TYR A 66 -3.28 2.20 -5.62
CA TYR A 66 -3.44 1.66 -4.29
C TYR A 66 -4.87 1.86 -3.78
N ASP A 67 -5.39 3.08 -3.89
CA ASP A 67 -6.73 3.43 -3.41
C ASP A 67 -7.81 2.60 -4.11
N ARG A 68 -7.75 2.49 -5.44
CA ARG A 68 -8.69 1.66 -6.22
C ARG A 68 -8.57 0.19 -5.86
N MET A 69 -7.36 -0.33 -5.66
CA MET A 69 -7.16 -1.72 -5.24
C MET A 69 -7.77 -2.00 -3.87
N GLN A 70 -7.61 -1.09 -2.89
CA GLN A 70 -8.21 -1.27 -1.56
C GLN A 70 -9.73 -1.13 -1.61
N ALA A 71 -10.24 -0.11 -2.28
CA ALA A 71 -11.68 0.08 -2.45
C ALA A 71 -12.35 -1.10 -3.15
N ALA A 72 -11.72 -1.65 -4.20
CA ALA A 72 -12.17 -2.87 -4.87
C ALA A 72 -12.25 -4.04 -3.88
N ARG A 73 -11.22 -4.27 -3.06
CA ARG A 73 -11.23 -5.36 -2.07
C ARG A 73 -12.29 -5.21 -0.98
N LEU A 74 -12.64 -3.98 -0.60
CA LEU A 74 -13.79 -3.72 0.28
C LEU A 74 -15.09 -4.10 -0.42
N LEU A 75 -15.26 -3.68 -1.67
CA LEU A 75 -16.45 -3.99 -2.48
C LEU A 75 -16.70 -5.51 -2.59
N ARG A 76 -15.65 -6.33 -2.65
CA ARG A 76 -15.79 -7.80 -2.61
C ARG A 76 -16.32 -8.33 -1.29
N GLN A 77 -15.97 -7.69 -0.18
CA GLN A 77 -16.42 -8.10 1.16
C GLN A 77 -17.85 -7.61 1.44
N VAL A 78 -18.16 -6.38 1.01
CA VAL A 78 -19.45 -5.72 1.22
C VAL A 78 -19.96 -5.14 -0.11
N PRO A 79 -20.64 -5.94 -0.94
CA PRO A 79 -21.12 -5.51 -2.25
C PRO A 79 -22.10 -4.33 -2.21
N THR A 80 -22.82 -4.14 -1.10
CA THR A 80 -23.76 -3.03 -0.91
C THR A 80 -23.10 -1.65 -0.92
N VAL A 81 -21.77 -1.56 -0.80
CA VAL A 81 -21.01 -0.31 -0.95
C VAL A 81 -21.12 0.26 -2.37
N ALA A 82 -21.42 -0.59 -3.36
CA ALA A 82 -21.65 -0.21 -4.75
C ALA A 82 -22.63 0.96 -4.88
N THR A 83 -23.85 0.77 -4.37
CA THR A 83 -24.95 1.73 -4.50
C THR A 83 -24.65 3.02 -3.71
N LYS A 84 -23.99 2.88 -2.55
CA LYS A 84 -23.53 4.00 -1.72
C LYS A 84 -22.45 4.85 -2.41
N THR A 85 -21.60 4.22 -3.21
CA THR A 85 -20.55 4.92 -3.98
C THR A 85 -21.17 5.71 -5.13
N GLU A 86 -22.15 5.12 -5.83
CA GLU A 86 -22.87 5.79 -6.93
C GLU A 86 -23.71 6.98 -6.45
N SER A 87 -24.40 6.85 -5.31
CA SER A 87 -25.12 7.96 -4.68
C SER A 87 -24.17 9.03 -4.14
N GLY A 88 -22.93 8.63 -3.79
CA GLY A 88 -21.92 9.47 -3.17
C GLY A 88 -22.09 9.66 -1.67
N THR A 89 -22.90 8.81 -1.01
CA THR A 89 -22.96 8.77 0.46
C THR A 89 -21.70 8.19 1.07
N ILE A 90 -20.93 7.40 0.30
CA ILE A 90 -19.57 7.01 0.66
C ILE A 90 -18.60 7.38 -0.46
N THR A 91 -17.45 7.92 -0.07
CA THR A 91 -16.37 8.31 -0.98
C THR A 91 -15.33 7.20 -1.12
N LEU A 92 -14.57 7.23 -2.22
CA LEU A 92 -13.45 6.30 -2.44
C LEU A 92 -12.46 6.32 -1.26
N THR A 93 -12.14 7.50 -0.74
CA THR A 93 -11.23 7.67 0.40
C THR A 93 -11.73 6.95 1.65
N GLN A 94 -13.03 7.05 1.95
CA GLN A 94 -13.62 6.34 3.11
C GLN A 94 -13.53 4.82 2.93
N MET A 95 -13.83 4.31 1.72
CA MET A 95 -13.66 2.88 1.42
C MET A 95 -12.22 2.40 1.68
N VAL A 96 -11.23 3.19 1.28
CA VAL A 96 -9.81 2.87 1.51
C VAL A 96 -9.51 2.82 3.02
N LYS A 97 -9.97 3.80 3.79
CA LYS A 97 -9.75 3.86 5.25
C LYS A 97 -10.39 2.71 5.99
N VAL A 98 -11.62 2.34 5.62
CA VAL A 98 -12.31 1.15 6.14
C VAL A 98 -11.47 -0.09 5.82
N GLN A 99 -11.10 -0.31 4.56
CA GLN A 99 -10.33 -1.49 4.16
C GLN A 99 -8.95 -1.59 4.85
N GLN A 100 -8.26 -0.46 5.03
CA GLN A 100 -6.99 -0.41 5.75
C GLN A 100 -7.15 -0.83 7.20
N SER A 101 -8.23 -0.38 7.84
CA SER A 101 -8.53 -0.72 9.24
C SER A 101 -8.85 -2.19 9.38
N LEU A 102 -9.70 -2.75 8.50
CA LEU A 102 -10.00 -4.19 8.47
C LEU A 102 -8.74 -5.04 8.22
N TYR A 103 -7.85 -4.60 7.33
CA TYR A 103 -6.58 -5.28 7.08
C TYR A 103 -5.63 -5.22 8.29
N HIS A 104 -5.61 -4.08 9.00
CA HIS A 104 -4.83 -3.93 10.22
C HIS A 104 -5.30 -4.91 11.30
N GLU A 105 -6.60 -5.00 11.56
CA GLU A 105 -7.17 -5.94 12.53
C GLU A 105 -6.78 -7.38 12.21
N LYS A 106 -6.92 -7.79 10.94
CA LYS A 106 -6.50 -9.12 10.49
C LYS A 106 -5.02 -9.40 10.75
N LYS A 107 -4.16 -8.39 10.66
CA LYS A 107 -2.71 -8.53 10.92
C LYS A 107 -2.40 -8.65 12.41
N VAL A 108 -3.18 -7.98 13.27
CA VAL A 108 -3.07 -8.08 14.73
C VAL A 108 -3.68 -9.37 15.27
N GLY A 109 -4.45 -10.11 14.44
CA GLY A 109 -5.05 -11.40 14.78
C GLY A 109 -6.55 -11.31 15.07
N ASN A 110 -7.12 -10.11 14.99
CA ASN A 110 -8.56 -9.90 15.12
C ASN A 110 -9.26 -10.25 13.80
N THR A 111 -10.36 -10.99 13.89
CA THR A 111 -11.16 -11.34 12.71
C THR A 111 -12.40 -10.47 12.71
N VAL A 112 -12.50 -9.59 11.70
CA VAL A 112 -13.71 -8.81 11.45
C VAL A 112 -14.55 -9.54 10.40
N THR A 113 -15.81 -9.81 10.75
CA THR A 113 -16.80 -10.47 9.90
C THR A 113 -17.28 -9.54 8.78
N LYS A 114 -18.00 -10.10 7.80
CA LYS A 114 -18.55 -9.29 6.69
C LYS A 114 -19.68 -8.39 7.19
N GLU A 115 -20.42 -8.87 8.19
CA GLU A 115 -21.51 -8.20 8.87
C GLU A 115 -20.99 -6.99 9.64
N GLU A 116 -19.95 -7.16 10.47
CA GLU A 116 -19.29 -6.05 11.17
C GLU A 116 -18.70 -5.02 10.18
N ALA A 117 -18.07 -5.48 9.09
CA ALA A 117 -17.59 -4.56 8.06
C ALA A 117 -18.72 -3.74 7.42
N ARG A 118 -19.90 -4.33 7.23
CA ARG A 118 -21.08 -3.65 6.72
C ARG A 118 -21.62 -2.61 7.72
N GLU A 119 -21.68 -2.94 9.01
CA GLU A 119 -22.08 -2.01 10.06
C GLU A 119 -21.13 -0.81 10.15
N LEU A 120 -19.81 -1.04 10.05
CA LEU A 120 -18.83 0.04 9.99
C LEU A 120 -19.08 0.99 8.82
N ILE A 121 -19.40 0.45 7.64
CA ILE A 121 -19.74 1.25 6.46
C ILE A 121 -20.96 2.11 6.73
N GLU A 122 -22.01 1.56 7.34
CA GLU A 122 -23.23 2.32 7.68
C GLU A 122 -22.94 3.48 8.63
N LYS A 123 -22.04 3.30 9.60
CA LYS A 123 -21.66 4.35 10.56
C LYS A 123 -20.84 5.49 9.93
N VAL A 124 -20.06 5.21 8.89
CA VAL A 124 -19.18 6.21 8.23
C VAL A 124 -19.86 6.92 7.06
N GLU A 125 -21.08 6.56 6.68
CA GLU A 125 -21.82 7.23 5.62
C GLU A 125 -22.00 8.72 5.89
N SER A 126 -21.80 9.53 4.84
CA SER A 126 -21.94 10.99 4.87
C SER A 126 -21.06 11.69 5.92
N LYS A 127 -20.04 11.00 6.45
CA LYS A 127 -19.06 11.56 7.38
C LYS A 127 -17.86 12.15 6.64
N THR A 128 -17.20 13.11 7.27
CA THR A 128 -15.89 13.60 6.82
C THR A 128 -14.82 12.52 6.99
N THR A 129 -13.66 12.70 6.35
CA THR A 129 -12.53 11.78 6.52
C THR A 129 -12.06 11.72 7.97
N PHE A 130 -12.06 12.87 8.67
CA PHE A 130 -11.69 12.95 10.09
C PHE A 130 -12.65 12.15 10.99
N GLU A 131 -13.96 12.36 10.82
CA GLU A 131 -14.97 11.60 11.56
C GLU A 131 -14.93 10.11 11.24
N THR A 132 -14.69 9.77 9.96
CA THR A 132 -14.51 8.37 9.51
C THR A 132 -13.39 7.69 10.28
N GLU A 133 -12.21 8.32 10.35
CA GLU A 133 -11.06 7.78 11.09
C GLU A 133 -11.35 7.64 12.58
N LYS A 134 -12.03 8.63 13.17
CA LYS A 134 -12.44 8.58 14.58
C LYS A 134 -13.40 7.43 14.86
N ILE A 135 -14.43 7.24 14.02
CA ILE A 135 -15.40 6.15 14.14
C ILE A 135 -14.68 4.80 14.03
N LEU A 136 -13.84 4.61 13.01
CA LEU A 136 -13.09 3.36 12.82
C LEU A 136 -12.18 3.05 14.02
N ALA A 137 -11.52 4.06 14.58
CA ALA A 137 -10.68 3.88 15.76
C ALA A 137 -11.49 3.44 16.99
N CYS A 138 -12.67 4.05 17.22
CA CYS A 138 -13.54 3.68 18.33
C CYS A 138 -14.11 2.26 18.17
N GLU A 139 -14.71 1.97 17.01
CA GLU A 139 -15.42 0.71 16.77
C GLU A 139 -14.48 -0.50 16.76
N LEU A 140 -13.25 -0.32 16.29
CA LEU A 140 -12.24 -1.37 16.26
C LEU A 140 -11.34 -1.37 17.50
N ASN A 141 -11.68 -0.60 18.55
CA ASN A 141 -10.91 -0.48 19.79
C ASN A 141 -9.42 -0.21 19.55
N GLN A 142 -9.10 0.64 18.56
CA GLN A 142 -7.73 0.97 18.22
C GLN A 142 -7.17 1.94 19.27
N ALA A 143 -6.14 1.49 19.98
CA ALA A 143 -5.48 2.33 20.97
C ALA A 143 -4.95 3.62 20.33
N PRO A 144 -5.13 4.79 20.98
CA PRO A 144 -4.53 6.03 20.53
C PRO A 144 -3.02 5.84 20.39
N LYS A 145 -2.49 6.10 19.20
CA LYS A 145 -1.05 6.02 18.98
C LYS A 145 -0.39 7.14 19.79
N THR A 146 0.57 6.82 20.63
CA THR A 146 1.46 7.81 21.24
C THR A 146 2.67 7.93 20.32
N TYR A 147 2.66 8.93 19.44
CA TYR A 147 3.76 9.13 18.49
C TYR A 147 4.21 10.59 18.50
N GLN A 148 5.52 10.80 18.66
CA GLN A 148 6.16 12.09 18.45
C GLN A 148 7.19 11.94 17.31
N LYS A 149 7.04 12.73 16.24
CA LYS A 149 7.95 12.75 15.09
C LYS A 149 8.65 14.09 15.06
N ILE A 150 9.97 14.07 15.17
CA ILE A 150 10.84 15.23 15.01
C ILE A 150 11.62 15.00 13.71
N LYS A 151 11.43 15.87 12.72
CA LYS A 151 12.17 15.81 11.45
C LYS A 151 12.91 17.13 11.23
N PRO A 152 14.26 17.14 11.22
CA PRO A 152 15.00 18.33 10.83
C PRO A 152 14.68 18.69 9.37
N GLN A 153 14.64 19.98 9.08
CA GLN A 153 14.48 20.54 7.73
C GLN A 153 15.81 21.11 7.24
N GLN A 154 15.84 21.54 5.97
CA GLN A 154 17.05 22.07 5.34
C GLN A 154 17.55 23.36 5.99
N ASP A 155 16.64 24.18 6.52
CA ASP A 155 16.89 25.48 7.14
C ASP A 155 17.04 25.39 8.67
N ASP A 156 17.41 24.21 9.19
CA ASP A 156 17.47 23.88 10.62
C ASP A 156 16.13 23.96 11.37
N SER A 157 15.04 24.30 10.68
CA SER A 157 13.71 24.23 11.27
C SER A 157 13.32 22.77 11.55
N VAL A 158 12.40 22.58 12.50
CA VAL A 158 11.97 21.25 12.93
C VAL A 158 10.49 21.07 12.64
N ARG A 159 10.14 20.03 11.87
CA ARG A 159 8.75 19.57 11.78
C ARG A 159 8.45 18.69 12.99
N LEU A 160 7.52 19.14 13.83
CA LEU A 160 7.00 18.40 14.97
C LEU A 160 5.60 17.85 14.65
N GLU A 161 5.47 16.52 14.62
CA GLU A 161 4.17 15.82 14.61
C GLU A 161 3.92 15.25 16.00
N LEU A 162 2.77 15.56 16.62
CA LEU A 162 2.44 15.19 18.00
C LEU A 162 0.95 14.81 18.12
N ASN A 163 0.66 13.87 19.01
CA ASN A 163 -0.71 13.42 19.29
C ASN A 163 -1.16 13.95 20.65
N LEU A 164 -2.23 14.75 20.67
CA LEU A 164 -2.81 15.33 21.88
C LEU A 164 -4.06 14.55 22.31
N THR A 165 -4.29 14.47 23.62
CA THR A 165 -5.60 14.10 24.15
C THR A 165 -6.63 15.19 23.84
N ALA A 166 -7.92 14.85 23.90
CA ALA A 166 -8.99 15.85 23.70
C ALA A 166 -8.85 17.03 24.68
N GLN A 167 -8.53 16.75 25.95
CA GLN A 167 -8.31 17.79 26.94
C GLN A 167 -7.09 18.66 26.60
N GLN A 168 -5.97 18.06 26.22
CA GLN A 168 -4.75 18.80 25.84
C GLN A 168 -4.99 19.70 24.62
N TYR A 169 -5.77 19.25 23.64
CA TYR A 169 -6.10 20.05 22.46
C TYR A 169 -7.03 21.23 22.79
N GLU A 170 -8.03 21.02 23.67
CA GLU A 170 -8.89 22.10 24.14
C GLU A 170 -8.14 23.12 25.01
N ASP A 171 -7.23 22.67 25.87
CA ASP A 171 -6.34 23.56 26.63
C ASP A 171 -5.44 24.39 25.70
N LEU A 172 -4.90 23.77 24.64
CA LEU A 172 -4.07 24.46 23.64
C LEU A 172 -4.88 25.49 22.84
N LYS A 173 -6.10 25.16 22.39
CA LYS A 173 -7.02 26.11 21.75
C LYS A 173 -7.37 27.27 22.67
N LYS A 174 -7.66 26.98 23.94
CA LYS A 174 -7.98 28.02 24.93
C LYS A 174 -6.79 28.96 25.13
N ALA A 175 -5.59 28.41 25.24
CA ALA A 175 -4.37 29.20 25.32
C ALA A 175 -4.16 30.07 24.06
N GLN A 176 -4.38 29.50 22.87
CA GLN A 176 -4.30 30.24 21.61
C GLN A 176 -5.31 31.40 21.55
N SER A 177 -6.56 31.17 21.94
CA SER A 177 -7.60 32.20 22.01
C SER A 177 -7.20 33.36 22.93
N LEU A 178 -6.65 33.05 24.10
CA LEU A 178 -6.14 34.05 25.05
C LEU A 178 -4.91 34.83 24.52
N LEU A 179 -4.16 34.25 23.59
CA LEU A 179 -2.98 34.85 22.95
C LEU A 179 -3.31 35.57 21.63
N SER A 180 -4.57 35.55 21.17
CA SER A 180 -4.96 36.09 19.86
C SER A 180 -4.65 37.59 19.66
N HIS A 181 -4.59 38.36 20.75
CA HIS A 181 -4.17 39.77 20.71
C HIS A 181 -2.66 39.97 20.53
N ILE A 182 -1.86 38.94 20.81
CA ILE A 182 -0.39 38.96 20.73
C ILE A 182 0.06 38.24 19.45
N ILE A 183 -0.62 37.15 19.07
CA ILE A 183 -0.36 36.34 17.89
C ILE A 183 -1.63 36.35 17.04
N THR A 184 -1.62 37.18 16.00
CA THR A 184 -2.79 37.41 15.15
C THR A 184 -3.06 36.28 14.16
N ASP A 185 -2.04 35.52 13.77
CA ASP A 185 -2.09 34.68 12.56
C ASP A 185 -2.60 33.25 12.84
N ASN A 186 -3.22 33.02 13.99
CA ASN A 186 -3.73 31.71 14.43
C ASN A 186 -2.69 30.57 14.31
N ASN A 187 -1.40 30.93 14.38
CA ASN A 187 -0.28 30.01 14.20
C ASN A 187 0.01 29.28 15.52
N LEU A 188 -0.26 27.97 15.54
CA LEU A 188 -0.04 27.13 16.72
C LEU A 188 1.45 27.04 17.11
N ALA A 189 2.38 27.10 16.14
CA ALA A 189 3.80 27.01 16.45
C ALA A 189 4.28 28.24 17.25
N GLU A 190 3.80 29.43 16.89
CA GLU A 190 4.08 30.67 17.61
C GLU A 190 3.42 30.69 18.99
N ALA A 191 2.17 30.20 19.10
CA ALA A 191 1.49 30.09 20.39
C ALA A 191 2.26 29.18 21.34
N ILE A 192 2.73 28.02 20.85
CA ILE A 192 3.56 27.09 21.64
C ILE A 192 4.90 27.74 22.02
N ALA A 193 5.56 28.43 21.07
CA ALA A 193 6.83 29.11 21.34
C ALA A 193 6.68 30.20 22.41
N TYR A 194 5.62 31.00 22.33
CA TYR A 194 5.32 32.03 23.33
C TYR A 194 5.05 31.44 24.70
N LEU A 195 4.21 30.39 24.79
CA LEU A 195 3.94 29.69 26.06
C LEU A 195 5.23 29.11 26.66
N ALA A 196 6.09 28.51 25.84
CA ALA A 196 7.37 27.96 26.27
C ALA A 196 8.32 29.08 26.77
N GLN A 197 8.49 30.15 26.01
CA GLN A 197 9.33 31.29 26.41
C GLN A 197 8.86 31.94 27.71
N ASN A 198 7.55 32.13 27.87
CA ASN A 198 6.98 32.73 29.08
C ASN A 198 7.18 31.82 30.30
N PHE A 199 7.03 30.50 30.13
CA PHE A 199 7.34 29.54 31.18
C PHE A 199 8.83 29.52 31.54
N ILE A 200 9.72 29.52 30.55
CA ILE A 200 11.17 29.57 30.73
C ILE A 200 11.55 30.85 31.48
N GLN A 201 11.09 32.02 31.02
CA GLN A 201 11.37 33.32 31.65
C GLN A 201 10.87 33.37 33.10
N LYS A 202 9.73 32.75 33.40
CA LYS A 202 9.19 32.66 34.77
C LYS A 202 10.04 31.76 35.68
N LYS A 203 10.70 30.74 35.13
CA LYS A 203 11.52 29.78 35.88
C LYS A 203 12.98 30.20 36.03
N GLU A 204 13.58 30.76 34.98
CA GLU A 204 14.98 31.19 34.94
C GLU A 204 15.17 32.65 35.35
N GLY A 205 14.07 33.42 35.43
CA GLY A 205 14.10 34.86 35.67
C GLY A 205 14.27 35.66 34.38
N ARG A 206 14.08 36.99 34.43
CA ARG A 206 14.37 37.85 33.27
C ARG A 206 15.86 37.77 32.95
N PRO A 207 16.26 37.56 31.69
CA PRO A 207 17.66 37.64 31.32
C PRO A 207 18.18 39.04 31.66
N LYS A 208 19.26 39.10 32.45
CA LYS A 208 20.06 40.33 32.54
C LYS A 208 20.54 40.61 31.12
N ALA A 209 20.20 41.78 30.59
CA ALA A 209 20.72 42.22 29.30
C ALA A 209 22.25 42.18 29.36
N ALA A 210 22.85 41.22 28.66
CA ALA A 210 24.29 41.14 28.45
C ALA A 210 24.54 41.53 26.99
N ALA A 211 25.35 42.56 26.85
CA ALA A 211 25.84 43.11 25.61
C ALA A 211 26.58 42.06 24.76
N ASP A 212 26.66 42.39 23.47
CA ASP A 212 27.36 41.67 22.40
C ASP A 212 28.70 41.03 22.82
N LYS A 213 28.96 39.82 22.31
CA LYS A 213 30.10 39.54 21.41
C LYS A 213 30.16 38.08 20.97
N GLU A 214 30.36 37.91 19.66
CA GLU A 214 30.87 36.71 19.02
C GLU A 214 32.15 36.19 19.71
N SER A 215 32.28 34.87 19.81
CA SER A 215 33.47 34.12 19.36
C SER A 215 33.30 32.62 19.63
N ALA A 216 33.32 31.83 18.56
CA ALA A 216 33.94 30.49 18.59
C ALA A 216 35.48 30.69 18.68
N PRO A 217 36.31 29.73 19.15
CA PRO A 217 36.55 28.51 18.38
C PRO A 217 37.00 27.23 19.14
N ALA A 218 37.04 26.13 18.37
CA ALA A 218 38.00 25.00 18.37
C ALA A 218 38.06 24.06 19.59
N GLU A 219 37.80 22.75 19.48
CA GLU A 219 38.40 21.63 18.70
C GLU A 219 39.28 20.71 19.58
N LEU A 220 39.24 19.42 19.25
CA LEU A 220 40.23 18.34 19.49
C LEU A 220 40.25 17.58 20.82
N ALA A 221 39.79 16.32 20.75
CA ALA A 221 40.63 15.19 21.16
C ALA A 221 40.33 13.95 20.29
N LYS A 222 41.28 13.66 19.39
CA LYS A 222 41.44 12.36 18.70
C LYS A 222 42.16 11.39 19.63
N HIS A 223 41.79 10.10 19.61
CA HIS A 223 42.72 8.95 19.63
C HIS A 223 41.92 7.70 19.21
N ASN A 224 42.04 7.24 17.95
CA ASN A 224 42.93 6.19 17.45
C ASN A 224 42.75 4.84 18.15
N SER A 225 42.10 3.86 17.48
CA SER A 225 42.73 2.76 16.69
C SER A 225 43.06 1.57 17.60
N ARG A 226 42.92 0.29 17.29
CA ARG A 226 42.50 -0.53 16.14
C ARG A 226 42.75 -1.96 16.65
N GLU A 227 41.84 -2.90 16.49
CA GLU A 227 42.25 -4.31 16.37
C GLU A 227 41.17 -5.16 15.70
N GLU A 228 41.58 -5.82 14.63
CA GLU A 228 40.84 -6.80 13.86
C GLU A 228 40.88 -8.14 14.59
N LYS A 229 39.79 -8.93 14.55
CA LYS A 229 39.86 -10.33 14.12
C LYS A 229 38.51 -10.98 13.87
N LYS A 230 38.53 -11.75 12.78
CA LYS A 230 37.58 -12.74 12.24
C LYS A 230 36.96 -13.66 13.30
N SER A 231 35.71 -14.08 13.11
CA SER A 231 35.35 -15.44 12.65
C SER A 231 33.86 -15.77 12.83
N ASP A 232 33.29 -16.40 11.81
CA ASP A 232 32.25 -17.43 11.82
C ASP A 232 30.91 -17.20 12.56
N SER A 233 29.86 -16.91 11.79
CA SER A 233 28.48 -17.19 12.18
C SER A 233 27.91 -18.39 11.40
N SER A 234 28.04 -19.55 12.01
CA SER A 234 27.32 -20.78 11.66
C SER A 234 25.81 -20.59 11.79
N THR A 235 25.10 -20.75 10.69
CA THR A 235 23.63 -20.78 10.62
C THR A 235 23.13 -22.14 11.12
N GLN A 236 22.58 -22.19 12.34
CA GLN A 236 21.89 -23.39 12.82
C GLN A 236 20.41 -23.34 12.47
N SER A 237 20.06 -24.16 11.49
CA SER A 237 18.70 -24.54 11.10
C SER A 237 18.06 -25.43 12.16
N PHE A 238 16.97 -24.99 12.77
CA PHE A 238 16.11 -25.85 13.60
C PHE A 238 15.18 -26.68 12.71
N GLY A 239 15.38 -27.99 12.76
CA GLY A 239 14.60 -29.00 12.04
C GLY A 239 13.27 -29.31 12.71
N LEU A 240 12.22 -29.41 11.92
CA LEU A 240 10.94 -30.02 12.28
C LEU A 240 10.78 -31.32 11.47
N MET A 241 10.62 -32.43 12.18
CA MET A 241 10.47 -33.78 11.64
C MET A 241 9.14 -33.94 10.87
N PRO A 242 9.10 -34.67 9.74
CA PRO A 242 7.85 -35.03 9.09
C PRO A 242 7.36 -36.43 9.49
N LEU A 243 6.09 -36.51 9.89
CA LEU A 243 5.31 -37.74 10.03
C LEU A 243 5.05 -38.36 8.63
N LYS A 244 5.37 -39.65 8.49
CA LYS A 244 5.19 -40.45 7.27
C LYS A 244 3.75 -40.94 7.14
N VAL A 245 3.15 -40.73 5.97
CA VAL A 245 2.02 -41.53 5.47
C VAL A 245 2.37 -41.99 4.04
N PRO A 246 2.23 -43.28 3.70
CA PRO A 246 2.70 -43.80 2.43
C PRO A 246 1.65 -43.60 1.33
N VAL A 247 2.00 -42.79 0.34
CA VAL A 247 1.36 -42.82 -0.99
C VAL A 247 2.48 -43.04 -2.00
N SER A 248 2.43 -44.17 -2.70
CA SER A 248 3.41 -44.56 -3.71
C SER A 248 3.48 -43.53 -4.84
N LYS A 249 4.44 -42.61 -4.75
CA LYS A 249 4.78 -41.66 -5.82
C LYS A 249 5.96 -42.23 -6.57
N GLU A 250 5.77 -42.60 -7.84
CA GLU A 250 6.90 -42.71 -8.77
C GLU A 250 7.74 -41.43 -8.65
N LYS A 251 9.03 -41.58 -8.36
CA LYS A 251 9.94 -40.44 -8.16
C LYS A 251 9.98 -39.65 -9.46
N ARG A 252 9.56 -38.39 -9.44
CA ARG A 252 9.70 -37.46 -10.58
C ARG A 252 11.14 -37.50 -11.07
N LYS A 253 11.33 -37.78 -12.35
CA LYS A 253 12.65 -37.68 -12.97
C LYS A 253 13.03 -36.20 -13.05
N TYR A 254 14.26 -35.89 -12.68
CA TYR A 254 14.77 -34.53 -12.78
C TYR A 254 15.13 -34.24 -14.23
N ILE A 255 14.69 -33.11 -14.79
CA ILE A 255 15.08 -32.69 -16.14
C ILE A 255 16.61 -32.54 -16.18
N ALA A 256 17.27 -33.36 -17.00
CA ALA A 256 18.72 -33.36 -17.13
C ALA A 256 19.26 -31.96 -17.49
N ALA A 257 20.44 -31.62 -16.97
CA ALA A 257 21.05 -30.31 -17.19
C ALA A 257 21.30 -30.02 -18.68
N SER A 258 21.62 -31.04 -19.49
CA SER A 258 21.79 -30.94 -20.94
C SER A 258 20.50 -30.52 -21.65
N VAL A 259 19.38 -31.19 -21.34
CA VAL A 259 18.05 -30.86 -21.86
C VAL A 259 17.66 -29.44 -21.46
N ARG A 260 17.89 -29.06 -20.20
CA ARG A 260 17.63 -27.69 -19.72
C ARG A 260 18.42 -26.65 -20.54
N ARG A 261 19.72 -26.84 -20.75
CA ARG A 261 20.54 -25.92 -21.56
C ARG A 261 20.04 -25.82 -23.01
N ALA A 262 19.65 -26.94 -23.62
CA ALA A 262 19.11 -26.96 -24.98
C ALA A 262 17.80 -26.16 -25.12
N VAL A 263 16.87 -26.31 -24.17
CA VAL A 263 15.61 -25.56 -24.15
C VAL A 263 15.86 -24.05 -23.95
N TYR A 264 16.80 -23.67 -23.08
CA TYR A 264 17.21 -22.26 -22.91
C TYR A 264 17.84 -21.66 -24.16
N ALA A 265 18.71 -22.42 -24.84
CA ALA A 265 19.35 -22.00 -26.09
C ALA A 265 18.31 -21.81 -27.21
N LYS A 266 17.37 -22.75 -27.37
CA LYS A 266 16.24 -22.66 -28.32
C LYS A 266 15.39 -21.41 -28.08
N ALA A 267 15.12 -21.12 -26.82
CA ALA A 267 14.34 -19.94 -26.41
C ALA A 267 15.13 -18.61 -26.52
N LYS A 268 16.42 -18.65 -26.88
CA LYS A 268 17.35 -17.50 -26.88
C LYS A 268 17.41 -16.79 -25.52
N ASN A 269 17.30 -17.55 -24.42
CA ASN A 269 17.22 -17.02 -23.06
C ASN A 269 16.12 -15.96 -22.86
N CYS A 270 14.98 -16.12 -23.55
CA CYS A 270 13.83 -15.21 -23.47
C CYS A 270 12.53 -16.00 -23.30
N CYS A 271 11.60 -15.46 -22.51
CA CYS A 271 10.25 -15.99 -22.34
C CYS A 271 9.56 -16.23 -23.70
N GLU A 272 9.02 -17.43 -23.89
CA GLU A 272 8.32 -17.91 -25.09
C GLU A 272 6.80 -17.70 -25.03
N TYR A 273 6.27 -17.12 -23.94
CA TYR A 273 4.83 -16.82 -23.82
C TYR A 273 4.37 -15.85 -24.91
N ILE A 274 3.23 -16.16 -25.54
CA ILE A 274 2.51 -15.30 -26.47
C ILE A 274 1.26 -14.79 -25.78
N HIS A 275 1.12 -13.47 -25.67
CA HIS A 275 -0.02 -12.83 -25.02
C HIS A 275 -1.30 -13.03 -25.85
N PRO A 276 -2.37 -13.63 -25.31
CA PRO A 276 -3.61 -13.86 -26.06
C PRO A 276 -4.31 -12.57 -26.52
N GLN A 277 -4.10 -11.46 -25.80
CA GLN A 277 -4.79 -10.19 -26.09
C GLN A 277 -4.24 -9.47 -27.32
N ASN A 278 -2.94 -9.57 -27.59
CA ASN A 278 -2.28 -8.79 -28.64
C ASN A 278 -1.34 -9.63 -29.54
N GLY A 279 -1.22 -10.93 -29.30
CA GLY A 279 -0.37 -11.84 -30.08
C GLY A 279 1.14 -11.62 -29.92
N GLN A 280 1.57 -10.70 -29.06
CA GLN A 280 3.00 -10.39 -28.90
C GLN A 280 3.70 -11.40 -27.99
N ARG A 281 4.97 -11.69 -28.29
CA ARG A 281 5.81 -12.52 -27.42
C ARG A 281 6.36 -11.69 -26.26
N CYS A 282 6.29 -12.22 -25.04
CA CYS A 282 6.75 -11.53 -23.83
C CYS A 282 8.24 -11.12 -23.88
N GLY A 283 9.13 -12.01 -24.32
CA GLY A 283 10.55 -11.69 -24.52
C GLY A 283 11.38 -11.41 -23.25
N SER A 284 10.79 -11.45 -22.05
CA SER A 284 11.50 -11.22 -20.78
C SER A 284 12.67 -12.19 -20.60
N LYS A 285 13.81 -11.69 -20.13
CA LYS A 285 15.01 -12.47 -19.78
C LYS A 285 15.15 -12.76 -18.28
N TYR A 286 14.18 -12.30 -17.47
CA TYR A 286 14.27 -12.33 -16.01
C TYR A 286 13.49 -13.50 -15.40
N GLN A 287 14.07 -14.14 -14.37
CA GLN A 287 13.48 -15.27 -13.63
C GLN A 287 12.88 -16.35 -14.54
N LEU A 288 13.67 -16.83 -15.49
CA LEU A 288 13.26 -17.85 -16.44
C LEU A 288 13.12 -19.21 -15.75
N GLN A 289 12.13 -19.97 -16.19
CA GLN A 289 11.75 -21.28 -15.66
C GLN A 289 11.42 -22.19 -16.83
N VAL A 290 11.81 -23.47 -16.73
CA VAL A 290 11.37 -24.49 -17.68
C VAL A 290 9.93 -24.86 -17.33
N ASP A 291 9.05 -24.75 -18.30
CA ASP A 291 7.64 -25.12 -18.21
C ASP A 291 7.32 -26.24 -19.21
N HIS A 292 6.35 -27.08 -18.86
CA HIS A 292 5.83 -28.09 -19.78
C HIS A 292 4.62 -27.51 -20.50
N ILE A 293 4.63 -27.48 -21.84
CA ILE A 293 3.54 -26.96 -22.68
C ILE A 293 2.21 -27.62 -22.29
N ARG A 294 2.23 -28.95 -22.19
CA ARG A 294 1.23 -29.74 -21.48
C ARG A 294 1.83 -30.21 -20.16
N PRO A 295 1.30 -29.81 -18.99
CA PRO A 295 1.82 -30.23 -17.71
C PRO A 295 1.77 -31.75 -17.50
N LEU A 296 2.77 -32.30 -16.82
CA LEU A 296 2.84 -33.73 -16.50
C LEU A 296 1.57 -34.23 -15.78
N ALA A 297 1.03 -33.43 -14.84
CA ALA A 297 -0.20 -33.75 -14.11
C ALA A 297 -1.46 -33.84 -15.01
N LYS A 298 -1.37 -33.42 -16.27
CA LYS A 298 -2.43 -33.48 -17.27
C LYS A 298 -2.06 -34.41 -18.44
N GLY A 299 -1.08 -35.29 -18.25
CA GLY A 299 -0.63 -36.28 -19.25
C GLY A 299 0.37 -35.72 -20.27
N GLY A 300 1.14 -34.68 -19.91
CA GLY A 300 2.27 -34.23 -20.73
C GLY A 300 3.47 -35.16 -20.68
N SER A 301 4.30 -35.17 -21.72
CA SER A 301 5.56 -35.92 -21.77
C SER A 301 6.74 -35.12 -21.24
N GLU A 302 7.86 -35.78 -20.94
CA GLU A 302 9.13 -35.15 -20.56
C GLU A 302 10.00 -34.79 -21.78
N ASP A 303 9.49 -34.98 -22.99
CA ASP A 303 10.23 -34.75 -24.23
C ASP A 303 10.56 -33.27 -24.41
N ILE A 304 11.70 -32.99 -25.05
CA ILE A 304 12.14 -31.62 -25.33
C ILE A 304 11.12 -30.82 -26.16
N SER A 305 10.28 -31.51 -26.96
CA SER A 305 9.18 -30.90 -27.72
C SER A 305 8.04 -30.38 -26.84
N ASN A 306 7.84 -30.95 -25.65
CA ASN A 306 6.87 -30.51 -24.66
C ASN A 306 7.44 -29.48 -23.67
N LEU A 307 8.69 -29.04 -23.82
CA LEU A 307 9.34 -28.07 -22.95
C LEU A 307 9.44 -26.69 -23.61
N ARG A 308 9.23 -25.64 -22.80
CA ARG A 308 9.41 -24.23 -23.18
C ARG A 308 10.01 -23.43 -22.04
N ILE A 309 10.49 -22.22 -22.32
CA ILE A 309 10.97 -21.26 -21.33
C ILE A 309 9.92 -20.18 -21.08
N LEU A 310 9.50 -20.02 -19.83
CA LEU A 310 8.62 -18.94 -19.38
C LEU A 310 9.30 -18.12 -18.27
N CYS A 311 9.01 -16.83 -18.17
CA CYS A 311 9.35 -16.08 -16.96
C CYS A 311 8.46 -16.53 -15.80
N GLY A 312 8.89 -16.30 -14.55
CA GLY A 312 8.14 -16.75 -13.38
C GLY A 312 6.69 -16.23 -13.30
N VAL A 313 6.38 -15.07 -13.89
CA VAL A 313 5.01 -14.55 -14.00
C VAL A 313 4.16 -15.39 -14.95
N HIS A 314 4.63 -15.62 -16.17
CA HIS A 314 3.90 -16.39 -17.17
C HIS A 314 3.85 -17.89 -16.85
N ASN A 315 4.85 -18.44 -16.17
CA ASN A 315 4.80 -19.80 -15.65
C ASN A 315 3.65 -19.97 -14.64
N ARG A 316 3.47 -19.00 -13.73
CA ARG A 316 2.29 -18.98 -12.83
C ARG A 316 0.97 -18.81 -13.58
N ALA A 317 0.95 -18.00 -14.64
CA ALA A 317 -0.24 -17.80 -15.48
C ALA A 317 -0.67 -19.12 -16.15
N GLU A 318 0.28 -19.88 -16.70
CA GLU A 318 0.00 -21.17 -17.34
C GLU A 318 -0.35 -22.27 -16.32
N ALA A 319 0.30 -22.30 -15.16
CA ALA A 319 -0.11 -23.19 -14.08
C ALA A 319 -1.56 -22.94 -13.64
N LEU A 320 -2.00 -21.67 -13.58
CA LEU A 320 -3.38 -21.31 -13.29
C LEU A 320 -4.33 -21.77 -14.42
N ARG A 321 -3.97 -21.52 -15.69
CA ARG A 321 -4.75 -21.93 -16.86
C ARG A 321 -5.00 -23.44 -16.89
N TRP A 322 -4.01 -24.23 -16.47
CA TRP A 322 -4.12 -25.69 -16.38
C TRP A 322 -4.78 -26.20 -15.08
N GLY A 323 -5.19 -25.31 -14.18
CA GLY A 323 -5.83 -25.66 -12.90
C GLY A 323 -4.87 -26.32 -11.89
N LEU A 324 -3.58 -26.01 -11.96
CA LEU A 324 -2.52 -26.63 -11.13
C LEU A 324 -2.18 -25.83 -9.86
N THR A 325 -2.81 -24.68 -9.67
CA THR A 325 -2.66 -23.86 -8.46
C THR A 325 -3.81 -24.14 -7.50
N LYS A 326 -3.54 -24.18 -6.19
CA LYS A 326 -4.62 -24.16 -5.17
C LYS A 326 -5.51 -22.92 -5.38
N PRO A 327 -6.84 -23.04 -5.21
CA PRO A 327 -7.73 -21.87 -5.25
C PRO A 327 -7.27 -20.83 -4.23
N PRO A 328 -7.41 -19.53 -4.51
CA PRO A 328 -7.17 -18.50 -3.51
C PRO A 328 -8.14 -18.72 -2.35
N HIS A 329 -7.62 -18.78 -1.12
CA HIS A 329 -8.42 -18.70 0.11
C HIS A 329 -8.98 -17.29 0.30
#